data_AF-A0A847LT71-F1
#
_entry.id   AF-A0A847LT71-F1
#
_cell.length_a   1.000
_cell.length_b   1.000
_cell.length_c   1.000
_cell.angle_alpha   90.00
_cell.angle_beta   90.00
_cell.angle_gamma   90.00
#
_symmetry.space_group_name_H-M   'P 1'
#
loop_
_entity.id
_entity.type
_entity.pdbx_description
1 polymer ?
#
loop_
_entity_poly.entity_id
_entity_poly.type
_entity_poly.pdbx_seq_one_letter_code
_entity_poly.pdbx_strand_id
1 'polypeptide(L)'
;MNKNKLNRILLVLLIILVTVALDQLTKYIVSVKIPIYGTIRIIPGFLNFRHITNYGFLLGLGSNLNDGSMFNPVVIITIIALIILLAYFIYIVLNEKTSKYLLITFSILIGGAWGNFIDRLIKGKVVDFIEFTLPAAHWGRYYFSSLPIFNLADFFVSVGIIMLLIYYFIIEPKENKKLKAGEEKIIDREYSQQTVKDDIDSDRLFAGEDENFAKDEQSLGNINGYEGSFHEKEENLLKNSEESLKSEDEQNKKI
;
A
#
# COMPACT_ATOMS: atom_id res chain seq x y z
N MET A 1 -16.89 3.27 -21.89
CA MET A 1 -16.04 2.87 -20.74
C MET A 1 -14.84 2.08 -21.25
N ASN A 2 -13.63 2.37 -20.78
CA ASN A 2 -12.40 1.65 -21.19
C ASN A 2 -12.58 0.13 -20.93
N LYS A 3 -12.24 -0.72 -21.91
CA LYS A 3 -12.33 -2.20 -21.79
C LYS A 3 -11.60 -2.72 -20.53
N ASN A 4 -10.46 -2.11 -20.19
CA ASN A 4 -9.69 -2.48 -18.99
C ASN A 4 -10.45 -2.16 -17.69
N LYS A 5 -11.16 -1.04 -17.65
CA LYS A 5 -11.98 -0.64 -16.51
C LYS A 5 -13.20 -1.55 -16.35
N LEU A 6 -13.85 -1.91 -17.46
CA LEU A 6 -14.96 -2.86 -17.47
C LEU A 6 -14.52 -4.23 -16.92
N ASN A 7 -13.39 -4.77 -17.39
CA ASN A 7 -12.89 -6.06 -16.92
C ASN A 7 -12.55 -6.04 -15.42
N ARG A 8 -12.02 -4.94 -14.90
CA ARG A 8 -11.77 -4.76 -13.46
C ARG A 8 -13.07 -4.81 -12.66
N ILE A 9 -14.09 -4.06 -13.10
CA ILE A 9 -15.40 -4.06 -12.44
C ILE A 9 -16.04 -5.45 -12.47
N LEU A 10 -16.03 -6.11 -13.64
CA LEU A 10 -16.56 -7.48 -13.79
C LEU A 10 -15.84 -8.48 -12.89
N LEU A 11 -14.51 -8.42 -12.82
CA LEU A 11 -13.72 -9.28 -11.93
C LEU A 11 -14.14 -9.11 -10.47
N VAL A 12 -14.28 -7.86 -10.01
CA VAL A 12 -14.70 -7.61 -8.63
C VAL A 12 -16.10 -8.13 -8.38
N LEU A 13 -17.07 -7.76 -9.23
CA LEU A 13 -18.46 -8.19 -9.06
C LEU A 13 -18.57 -9.71 -9.06
N LEU A 14 -17.78 -10.40 -9.87
CA LEU A 14 -17.72 -11.85 -9.88
C LEU A 14 -17.20 -12.41 -8.55
N ILE A 15 -16.12 -11.87 -8.00
CA ILE A 15 -15.57 -12.33 -6.71
C ILE A 15 -16.56 -12.09 -5.57
N ILE A 16 -17.19 -10.91 -5.52
CA ILE A 16 -18.22 -10.59 -4.52
C ILE A 16 -19.40 -11.56 -4.67
N LEU A 17 -19.89 -11.77 -5.89
CA LEU A 17 -21.00 -12.68 -6.16
C LEU A 17 -20.68 -14.10 -5.69
N VAL A 18 -19.51 -14.62 -6.04
CA VAL A 18 -19.09 -15.99 -5.69
C VAL A 18 -18.96 -16.15 -4.18
N THR A 19 -18.29 -15.22 -3.50
CA THR A 19 -18.11 -15.28 -2.03
C THR A 19 -19.44 -15.20 -1.29
N VAL A 20 -20.32 -14.26 -1.66
CA VAL A 20 -21.67 -14.15 -1.09
C VAL A 20 -22.51 -15.40 -1.38
N ALA A 21 -22.47 -15.92 -2.61
CA ALA A 21 -23.24 -17.10 -2.98
C ALA A 21 -22.78 -18.35 -2.22
N LEU A 22 -21.47 -18.55 -2.06
CA LEU A 22 -20.92 -19.65 -1.27
C LEU A 22 -21.31 -19.55 0.20
N ASP A 23 -21.22 -18.37 0.81
CA ASP A 23 -21.64 -18.15 2.19
C ASP A 23 -23.13 -18.43 2.39
N GLN A 24 -23.99 -17.82 1.57
CA GLN A 24 -25.44 -17.98 1.70
C GLN A 24 -25.90 -19.42 1.41
N LEU A 25 -25.29 -20.08 0.42
CA LEU A 25 -25.57 -21.48 0.11
C LEU A 25 -25.19 -22.40 1.27
N THR A 26 -24.00 -22.24 1.84
CA THR A 26 -23.55 -23.10 2.94
C THR A 26 -24.37 -22.89 4.21
N LYS A 27 -24.70 -21.64 4.55
CA LYS A 27 -25.62 -21.31 5.65
C LYS A 27 -27.01 -21.91 5.44
N TYR A 28 -27.53 -21.84 4.22
CA TYR A 28 -28.81 -22.45 3.88
C TYR A 28 -28.76 -23.97 4.06
N ILE A 29 -27.74 -24.65 3.53
CA ILE A 29 -27.56 -26.09 3.67
C ILE A 29 -27.52 -26.50 5.15
N VAL A 30 -26.73 -25.80 5.97
CA VAL A 30 -26.67 -26.06 7.42
C VAL A 30 -28.02 -25.83 8.09
N SER A 31 -28.71 -24.74 7.75
CA SER A 31 -30.00 -24.40 8.35
C SER A 31 -31.09 -25.45 8.07
N VAL A 32 -31.00 -26.14 6.93
CA VAL A 32 -31.95 -27.20 6.54
C VAL A 32 -31.54 -28.57 7.06
N LYS A 33 -30.24 -28.86 7.14
CA LYS A 33 -29.73 -30.21 7.44
C LYS A 33 -29.38 -30.44 8.91
N ILE A 34 -29.08 -29.39 9.66
CA ILE A 34 -28.60 -29.48 11.03
C ILE A 34 -29.58 -28.71 11.93
N PRO A 35 -30.21 -29.36 12.93
CA PRO A 35 -31.06 -28.63 13.88
C PRO A 35 -30.21 -27.62 14.66
N ILE A 36 -30.83 -26.54 15.16
CA ILE A 36 -30.12 -25.55 15.99
C ILE A 36 -29.46 -26.26 17.18
N TYR A 37 -28.19 -25.92 17.45
CA TYR A 37 -27.29 -26.58 18.40
C TYR A 37 -26.88 -28.03 18.05
N GLY A 38 -27.37 -28.58 16.95
CA GLY A 38 -26.95 -29.86 16.40
C GLY A 38 -25.55 -29.80 15.81
N THR A 39 -24.89 -30.96 15.78
CA THR A 39 -23.51 -31.11 15.29
C THR A 39 -23.39 -32.30 14.35
N ILE A 40 -22.73 -32.10 13.21
CA ILE A 40 -22.23 -33.15 12.33
C ILE A 40 -20.71 -33.13 12.39
N ARG A 41 -20.09 -34.29 12.69
CA ARG A 41 -18.63 -34.43 12.69
C ARG A 41 -18.15 -34.67 11.26
N ILE A 42 -17.35 -33.75 10.72
CA ILE A 42 -16.77 -33.85 9.37
C ILE A 42 -15.45 -34.61 9.44
N ILE A 43 -14.55 -34.16 10.34
CA ILE A 43 -13.30 -34.84 10.69
C ILE A 43 -13.33 -35.06 12.20
N PRO A 44 -13.57 -36.29 12.68
CA PRO A 44 -13.67 -36.57 14.10
C PRO A 44 -12.47 -36.04 14.89
N GLY A 45 -12.73 -35.22 15.91
CA GLY A 45 -11.70 -34.63 16.77
C GLY A 45 -11.05 -33.35 16.24
N PHE A 46 -11.42 -32.87 15.04
CA PHE A 46 -10.80 -31.68 14.45
C PHE A 46 -11.81 -30.71 13.81
N LEU A 47 -12.71 -31.18 12.94
CA LEU A 47 -13.64 -30.31 12.21
C LEU A 47 -15.08 -30.81 12.36
N ASN A 48 -15.94 -29.94 12.85
CA ASN A 48 -17.37 -30.18 12.96
C ASN A 48 -18.16 -29.07 12.28
N PHE A 49 -19.35 -29.42 11.79
CA PHE A 49 -20.39 -28.47 11.45
C PHE A 49 -21.42 -28.42 12.58
N ARG A 50 -21.43 -27.33 13.34
CA ARG A 50 -22.28 -27.12 14.50
C ARG A 50 -23.16 -25.89 14.32
N HIS A 51 -24.46 -26.07 14.17
CA HIS A 51 -25.36 -24.96 13.85
C HIS A 51 -25.58 -24.06 15.07
N ILE A 52 -24.99 -22.86 15.04
CA ILE A 52 -25.13 -21.80 16.06
C ILE A 52 -25.70 -20.54 15.42
N THR A 53 -26.46 -19.79 16.21
CA THR A 53 -26.92 -18.45 15.85
C THR A 53 -26.13 -17.38 16.57
N ASN A 54 -25.57 -16.45 15.83
CA ASN A 54 -24.77 -15.35 16.35
C ASN A 54 -25.52 -14.02 16.22
N TYR A 55 -25.76 -13.40 17.37
CA TYR A 55 -26.46 -12.13 17.49
C TYR A 55 -25.52 -10.93 17.60
N GLY A 56 -24.20 -11.15 17.74
CA GLY A 56 -23.20 -10.11 17.87
C GLY A 56 -22.68 -9.56 16.54
N PHE A 57 -21.85 -8.52 16.62
CA PHE A 57 -21.20 -7.91 15.45
C PHE A 57 -19.87 -8.58 15.10
N LEU A 58 -19.20 -9.26 16.04
CA LEU A 58 -17.90 -9.94 15.84
C LEU A 58 -17.77 -11.20 16.70
N LEU A 59 -17.89 -12.42 16.12
CA LEU A 59 -17.73 -13.70 16.84
C LEU A 59 -18.51 -13.77 18.17
N GLY A 60 -19.75 -13.26 18.20
CA GLY A 60 -20.60 -13.19 19.40
C GLY A 60 -20.38 -11.94 20.28
N LEU A 61 -19.31 -11.17 20.07
CA LEU A 61 -19.11 -9.89 20.76
C LEU A 61 -20.22 -8.90 20.42
N GLY A 62 -20.66 -8.18 21.44
CA GLY A 62 -21.78 -7.25 21.33
C GLY A 62 -23.15 -7.93 21.22
N SER A 63 -23.27 -9.22 21.52
CA SER A 63 -24.57 -9.91 21.57
C SER A 63 -25.56 -9.24 22.51
N ASN A 64 -25.08 -8.69 23.63
CA ASN A 64 -25.90 -7.95 24.61
C ASN A 64 -26.48 -6.64 24.05
N LEU A 65 -25.94 -6.15 22.93
CA LEU A 65 -26.45 -4.98 22.22
C LEU A 65 -27.56 -5.35 21.23
N ASN A 66 -27.78 -6.64 20.97
CA ASN A 66 -28.85 -7.09 20.09
C ASN A 66 -30.14 -7.27 20.91
N ASP A 67 -31.01 -6.29 20.85
CA ASP A 67 -32.34 -6.30 21.48
C ASP A 67 -33.43 -6.94 20.58
N GLY A 68 -33.03 -7.53 19.45
CA GLY A 68 -33.93 -8.09 18.44
C GLY A 68 -34.65 -7.06 17.58
N SER A 69 -34.45 -5.75 17.82
CA SER A 69 -35.02 -4.69 16.97
C SER A 69 -34.24 -4.55 15.66
N MET A 70 -34.92 -4.07 14.62
CA MET A 70 -34.33 -3.81 13.31
C MET A 70 -33.21 -2.73 13.37
N PHE A 71 -33.23 -1.87 14.38
CA PHE A 71 -32.28 -0.77 14.57
C PHE A 71 -31.32 -1.03 15.73
N ASN A 72 -31.08 -2.30 16.06
CA ASN A 72 -30.14 -2.60 17.12
C ASN A 72 -28.72 -2.08 16.77
N PRO A 73 -27.90 -1.76 17.77
CA PRO A 73 -26.53 -1.32 17.57
C PRO A 73 -25.67 -2.25 16.69
N VAL A 74 -25.92 -3.57 16.71
CA VAL A 74 -25.18 -4.56 15.90
C VAL A 74 -25.41 -4.33 14.40
N VAL A 75 -26.66 -4.10 13.99
CA VAL A 75 -27.03 -3.80 12.61
C VAL A 75 -26.45 -2.45 12.19
N ILE A 76 -26.56 -1.42 13.05
CA ILE A 76 -26.02 -0.09 12.78
C ILE A 76 -24.50 -0.14 12.57
N ILE A 77 -23.76 -0.81 13.47
CA ILE A 77 -22.30 -0.98 13.35
C ILE A 77 -21.96 -1.71 12.03
N THR A 78 -22.72 -2.75 11.68
CA THR A 78 -22.51 -3.49 10.43
C THR A 78 -22.73 -2.60 9.21
N ILE A 79 -23.78 -1.76 9.21
CA ILE A 79 -24.07 -0.81 8.12
C ILE A 79 -22.96 0.21 7.99
N ILE A 80 -22.49 0.80 9.09
CA ILE A 80 -21.40 1.77 9.08
C ILE A 80 -20.12 1.13 8.52
N ALA A 81 -19.77 -0.07 8.97
CA ALA A 81 -18.62 -0.81 8.45
C ALA A 81 -18.73 -1.07 6.94
N LEU A 82 -19.91 -1.46 6.46
CA LEU A 82 -20.16 -1.64 5.03
C LEU A 82 -20.06 -0.34 4.23
N ILE A 83 -20.57 0.78 4.75
CA ILE A 83 -20.46 2.09 4.09
C ILE A 83 -18.99 2.48 3.95
N ILE A 84 -18.19 2.35 5.01
CA ILE A 84 -16.76 2.65 4.99
C ILE A 84 -16.06 1.76 3.96
N LEU A 85 -16.33 0.45 3.99
CA LEU A 85 -15.73 -0.50 3.07
C LEU A 85 -16.13 -0.23 1.62
N LEU A 86 -17.40 0.14 1.36
CA LEU A 86 -17.90 0.49 0.03
C LEU A 86 -17.31 1.82 -0.46
N ALA A 87 -17.19 2.83 0.40
CA ALA A 87 -16.56 4.10 0.05
C ALA A 87 -15.09 3.90 -0.35
N TYR A 88 -14.35 3.14 0.45
CA TYR A 88 -12.96 2.80 0.13
C TYR A 88 -12.86 1.95 -1.14
N PHE A 89 -13.81 1.03 -1.34
CA PHE A 89 -13.91 0.22 -2.54
C PHE A 89 -14.09 1.05 -3.82
N ILE A 90 -15.01 2.01 -3.80
CA ILE A 90 -15.24 2.92 -4.92
C ILE A 90 -13.95 3.69 -5.24
N TYR A 91 -13.27 4.20 -4.21
CA TYR A 91 -12.00 4.89 -4.36
C TYR A 91 -10.94 4.02 -5.09
N ILE A 92 -10.73 2.77 -4.65
CA ILE A 92 -9.70 1.90 -5.24
C ILE A 92 -10.05 1.39 -6.65
N VAL A 93 -11.33 1.21 -6.97
CA VAL A 93 -11.77 0.74 -8.31
C VAL A 93 -11.64 1.84 -9.34
N LEU A 94 -11.93 3.08 -8.94
CA LEU A 94 -11.81 4.24 -9.81
C LEU A 94 -10.35 4.63 -10.06
N ASN A 95 -9.44 4.29 -9.14
CA ASN A 95 -8.02 4.50 -9.33
C ASN A 95 -7.40 3.39 -10.21
N GLU A 96 -7.06 3.72 -11.45
CA GLU A 96 -6.49 2.76 -12.42
C GLU A 96 -5.12 2.23 -12.00
N LYS A 97 -4.38 2.99 -11.18
CA LYS A 97 -3.07 2.60 -10.64
C LYS A 97 -3.15 1.57 -9.52
N THR A 98 -4.34 1.30 -8.98
CA THR A 98 -4.54 0.27 -7.95
C THR A 98 -4.10 -1.09 -8.47
N SER A 99 -3.32 -1.80 -7.67
CA SER A 99 -2.87 -3.16 -8.00
C SER A 99 -4.05 -4.15 -8.10
N LYS A 100 -3.94 -5.14 -8.98
CA LYS A 100 -4.94 -6.22 -9.08
C LYS A 100 -5.07 -7.01 -7.77
N TYR A 101 -3.96 -7.15 -7.04
CA TYR A 101 -3.93 -7.81 -5.74
C TYR A 101 -4.85 -7.09 -4.73
N LEU A 102 -4.76 -5.76 -4.65
CA LEU A 102 -5.60 -4.97 -3.75
C LEU A 102 -7.08 -5.05 -4.16
N LEU A 103 -7.38 -5.01 -5.46
CA LEU A 103 -8.76 -5.20 -5.95
C LEU A 103 -9.35 -6.55 -5.51
N ILE A 104 -8.61 -7.65 -5.69
CA ILE A 104 -9.04 -8.99 -5.27
C ILE A 104 -9.24 -9.03 -3.75
N THR A 105 -8.28 -8.48 -3.00
CA THR A 105 -8.31 -8.40 -1.53
C THR A 105 -9.60 -7.74 -1.04
N PHE A 106 -9.92 -6.55 -1.55
CA PHE A 106 -11.13 -5.83 -1.16
C PHE A 106 -12.41 -6.52 -1.65
N SER A 107 -12.40 -7.17 -2.81
CA SER A 107 -13.56 -7.92 -3.31
C SER A 107 -13.94 -9.07 -2.37
N ILE A 108 -12.93 -9.80 -1.85
CA ILE A 108 -13.13 -10.89 -0.88
C ILE A 108 -13.64 -10.33 0.46
N LEU A 109 -13.04 -9.24 0.97
CA LEU A 109 -13.48 -8.56 2.19
C LEU A 109 -14.95 -8.14 2.11
N ILE A 110 -15.32 -7.46 1.03
CA ILE A 110 -16.66 -6.95 0.77
C ILE A 110 -17.66 -8.11 0.66
N GLY A 111 -17.31 -9.15 -0.10
CA GLY A 111 -18.15 -10.32 -0.23
C GLY A 111 -18.45 -11.00 1.11
N GLY A 112 -17.43 -11.17 1.96
CA GLY A 112 -17.62 -11.68 3.32
C GLY A 112 -18.50 -10.75 4.19
N ALA A 113 -18.23 -9.45 4.17
CA ALA A 113 -19.04 -8.47 4.92
C ALA A 113 -20.52 -8.49 4.49
N TRP A 114 -20.79 -8.56 3.18
CA TRP A 114 -22.15 -8.68 2.64
C TRP A 114 -22.84 -9.98 3.03
N GLY A 115 -22.14 -11.12 3.04
CA GLY A 115 -22.71 -12.41 3.46
C GLY A 115 -23.29 -12.37 4.87
N ASN A 116 -22.57 -11.78 5.83
CA ASN A 116 -23.07 -11.61 7.20
C ASN A 116 -24.12 -10.49 7.32
N PHE A 117 -24.02 -9.44 6.52
CA PHE A 117 -25.01 -8.36 6.54
C PHE A 117 -26.38 -8.83 6.03
N ILE A 118 -26.43 -9.63 4.96
CA ILE A 118 -27.66 -10.22 4.41
C ILE A 118 -28.39 -11.01 5.50
N ASP A 119 -27.66 -11.83 6.25
CA ASP A 119 -28.21 -12.58 7.39
C ASP A 119 -28.79 -11.65 8.47
N ARG A 120 -28.04 -10.61 8.86
CA ARG A 120 -28.53 -9.66 9.87
C ARG A 120 -29.76 -8.90 9.41
N LEU A 121 -29.80 -8.49 8.14
CA LEU A 121 -30.93 -7.76 7.57
C LEU A 121 -32.19 -8.62 7.48
N ILE A 122 -32.07 -9.88 7.05
CA ILE A 122 -33.22 -10.76 6.80
C ILE A 122 -33.65 -11.50 8.06
N LYS A 123 -32.70 -11.96 8.88
CA LYS A 123 -32.93 -12.90 10.00
C LYS A 123 -32.69 -12.27 11.38
N GLY A 124 -32.10 -11.08 11.46
CA GLY A 124 -31.67 -10.45 12.72
C GLY A 124 -30.47 -11.12 13.40
N LYS A 125 -29.91 -12.16 12.78
CA LYS A 125 -28.84 -13.01 13.32
C LYS A 125 -28.07 -13.69 12.20
N VAL A 126 -26.85 -14.09 12.50
CA VAL A 126 -25.94 -14.79 11.57
C VAL A 126 -25.93 -16.28 11.88
N VAL A 127 -25.91 -17.11 10.84
CA VAL A 127 -25.74 -18.57 10.98
C VAL A 127 -24.25 -18.91 10.98
N ASP A 128 -23.74 -19.39 12.11
CA ASP A 128 -22.37 -19.86 12.26
C ASP A 128 -22.35 -21.39 12.36
N PHE A 129 -21.34 -22.01 11.78
CA PHE A 129 -21.33 -23.48 11.68
C PHE A 129 -19.98 -24.17 11.64
N ILE A 130 -18.90 -23.50 11.24
CA ILE A 130 -17.58 -24.10 11.16
C ILE A 130 -16.96 -24.09 12.55
N GLU A 131 -16.76 -25.27 13.13
CA GLU A 131 -16.13 -25.45 14.44
C GLU A 131 -14.85 -26.27 14.28
N PHE A 132 -13.70 -25.64 14.54
CA PHE A 132 -12.43 -26.35 14.67
C PHE A 132 -12.17 -26.69 16.13
N THR A 133 -12.11 -27.99 16.42
CA THR A 133 -11.70 -28.54 17.72
C THR A 133 -10.18 -28.48 17.83
N LEU A 134 -9.70 -27.94 18.94
CA LEU A 134 -8.28 -27.87 19.28
C LEU A 134 -7.99 -28.76 20.50
N PRO A 135 -6.73 -29.16 20.72
CA PRO A 135 -6.33 -29.76 21.97
C PRO A 135 -6.77 -28.88 23.13
N ALA A 136 -7.32 -29.50 24.18
CA ALA A 136 -7.80 -28.80 25.35
C ALA A 136 -6.70 -27.88 25.92
N ALA A 137 -7.00 -26.58 25.95
CA ALA A 137 -6.12 -25.56 26.49
C ALA A 137 -6.80 -24.86 27.66
N HIS A 138 -5.99 -24.45 28.63
CA HIS A 138 -6.44 -23.77 29.84
C HIS A 138 -5.69 -22.45 29.97
N TRP A 139 -6.41 -21.37 30.24
CA TRP A 139 -5.82 -20.11 30.66
C TRP A 139 -6.52 -19.64 31.94
N GLY A 140 -5.87 -19.84 33.08
CA GLY A 140 -6.48 -19.60 34.39
C GLY A 140 -7.70 -20.50 34.60
N ARG A 141 -8.88 -19.88 34.80
CA ARG A 141 -10.17 -20.59 35.00
C ARG A 141 -10.91 -20.92 33.69
N TYR A 142 -10.40 -20.45 32.56
CA TYR A 142 -11.07 -20.63 31.27
C TYR A 142 -10.55 -21.88 30.57
N TYR A 143 -11.49 -22.68 30.10
CA TYR A 143 -11.25 -23.89 29.33
C TYR A 143 -11.68 -23.66 27.89
N PHE A 144 -10.78 -23.92 26.93
CA PHE A 144 -11.09 -23.80 25.52
C PHE A 144 -10.65 -25.08 24.81
N SER A 145 -11.59 -25.70 24.10
CA SER A 145 -11.35 -26.88 23.26
C SER A 145 -11.71 -26.66 21.80
N SER A 146 -12.05 -25.43 21.43
CA SER A 146 -12.40 -25.07 20.06
C SER A 146 -12.13 -23.61 19.79
N LEU A 147 -11.89 -23.28 18.52
CA LEU A 147 -11.97 -21.92 18.04
C LEU A 147 -13.42 -21.40 18.15
N PRO A 148 -13.63 -20.07 18.16
CA PRO A 148 -14.95 -19.49 17.94
C PRO A 148 -15.57 -20.09 16.68
N ILE A 149 -16.86 -20.42 16.73
CA ILE A 149 -17.58 -20.98 15.58
C ILE A 149 -17.84 -19.84 14.61
N PHE A 150 -17.58 -20.07 13.32
CA PHE A 150 -17.68 -19.04 12.29
C PHE A 150 -18.34 -19.57 11.02
N ASN A 151 -18.47 -18.74 10.00
CA ASN A 151 -19.01 -19.11 8.69
C ASN A 151 -18.05 -18.73 7.54
N LEU A 152 -18.46 -18.98 6.29
CA LEU A 152 -17.62 -18.65 5.15
C LEU A 152 -17.44 -17.14 4.96
N ALA A 153 -18.44 -16.32 5.28
CA ALA A 153 -18.29 -14.86 5.29
C ALA A 153 -17.15 -14.41 6.25
N ASP A 154 -17.08 -14.94 7.47
CA ASP A 154 -16.00 -14.64 8.41
C ASP A 154 -14.63 -15.13 7.90
N PHE A 155 -14.60 -16.29 7.25
CA PHE A 155 -13.39 -16.81 6.60
C PHE A 155 -12.90 -15.85 5.51
N PHE A 156 -13.79 -15.38 4.62
CA PHE A 156 -13.43 -14.43 3.58
C PHE A 156 -12.93 -13.10 4.15
N VAL A 157 -13.59 -12.57 5.18
CA VAL A 157 -13.11 -11.36 5.88
C VAL A 157 -11.70 -11.59 6.44
N SER A 158 -11.46 -12.73 7.10
CA SER A 158 -10.16 -13.06 7.69
C SER A 158 -9.05 -13.20 6.63
N VAL A 159 -9.34 -13.91 5.54
CA VAL A 159 -8.42 -14.03 4.39
C VAL A 159 -8.13 -12.67 3.78
N GLY A 160 -9.14 -11.84 3.59
CA GLY A 160 -8.99 -10.49 3.07
C GLY A 160 -8.12 -9.61 3.97
N ILE A 161 -8.27 -9.69 5.29
CA ILE A 161 -7.41 -8.96 6.23
C ILE A 161 -5.95 -9.45 6.11
N ILE A 162 -5.72 -10.76 6.09
CA ILE A 162 -4.38 -11.33 5.92
C ILE A 162 -3.75 -10.86 4.61
N MET A 163 -4.51 -10.89 3.51
CA MET A 163 -4.05 -10.40 2.21
C MET A 163 -3.70 -8.91 2.27
N LEU A 164 -4.50 -8.09 2.95
CA LEU A 164 -4.25 -6.67 3.13
C LEU A 164 -2.96 -6.41 3.91
N LEU A 165 -2.73 -7.17 4.99
CA LEU A 165 -1.49 -7.10 5.76
C LEU A 165 -0.29 -7.49 4.89
N ILE A 166 -0.39 -8.57 4.11
CA ILE A 166 0.66 -8.97 3.17
C ILE A 166 0.94 -7.85 2.16
N TYR A 167 -0.09 -7.17 1.66
CA TYR A 167 0.08 -6.08 0.71
C TYR A 167 0.91 -4.94 1.31
N TYR A 168 0.49 -4.40 2.44
CA TYR A 168 1.12 -3.23 3.05
C TYR A 168 2.50 -3.53 3.66
N PHE A 169 2.69 -4.72 4.24
CA PHE A 169 3.96 -5.04 4.90
C PHE A 169 4.99 -5.69 3.98
N ILE A 170 4.57 -6.32 2.87
CA ILE A 170 5.47 -7.11 2.03
C ILE A 170 5.49 -6.59 0.58
N ILE A 171 4.34 -6.37 -0.04
CA ILE A 171 4.24 -6.08 -1.48
C ILE A 171 4.60 -4.61 -1.76
N GLU A 172 3.88 -3.67 -1.17
CA GLU A 172 4.06 -2.23 -1.40
C GLU A 172 5.49 -1.75 -1.06
N PRO A 173 6.12 -2.16 0.06
CA PRO A 173 7.49 -1.77 0.34
C PRO A 173 8.49 -2.30 -0.71
N LYS A 174 8.25 -3.49 -1.27
CA LYS A 174 9.10 -4.06 -2.34
C LYS A 174 8.90 -3.33 -3.66
N GLU A 175 7.66 -2.98 -4.00
CA GLU A 175 7.35 -2.19 -5.20
C GLU A 175 8.01 -0.81 -5.11
N ASN A 176 7.90 -0.12 -3.97
CA ASN A 176 8.51 1.18 -3.74
C ASN A 176 10.05 1.13 -3.81
N LYS A 177 10.69 0.08 -3.26
CA LYS A 177 12.14 -0.11 -3.39
C LYS A 177 12.57 -0.33 -4.84
N LYS A 178 11.81 -1.11 -5.62
CA LYS A 178 12.09 -1.34 -7.04
C LYS A 178 11.94 -0.06 -7.87
N LEU A 179 10.94 0.76 -7.56
CA LEU A 179 10.73 2.05 -8.21
C LEU A 179 11.93 2.97 -7.98
N LYS A 180 12.35 3.15 -6.71
CA LYS A 180 13.53 3.95 -6.37
C LYS A 180 14.82 3.46 -7.02
N ALA A 181 15.08 2.15 -6.99
CA ALA A 181 16.25 1.56 -7.65
C ALA A 181 16.20 1.68 -9.19
N GLY A 182 15.00 1.78 -9.78
CA GLY A 182 14.82 2.07 -11.20
C GLY A 182 15.12 3.53 -11.52
N GLU A 183 14.63 4.46 -10.70
CA GLU A 183 14.88 5.89 -10.81
C GLU A 183 16.37 6.22 -10.68
N GLU A 184 17.06 5.67 -9.67
CA GLU A 184 18.52 5.81 -9.48
C GLU A 184 19.29 5.35 -10.72
N LYS A 185 18.94 4.19 -11.29
CA LYS A 185 19.59 3.68 -12.52
C LYS A 185 19.35 4.54 -13.76
N ILE A 186 18.21 5.21 -13.85
CA ILE A 186 17.91 6.12 -14.98
C ILE A 186 18.76 7.38 -14.83
N ILE A 187 18.82 7.95 -13.62
CA ILE A 187 19.63 9.13 -13.31
C ILE A 187 21.11 8.84 -13.57
N ASP A 188 21.64 7.71 -13.10
CA ASP A 188 23.04 7.31 -13.33
C ASP A 188 23.37 7.19 -14.83
N ARG A 189 22.44 6.67 -15.63
CA ARG A 189 22.61 6.56 -17.09
C ARG A 189 22.58 7.92 -17.78
N GLU A 190 21.64 8.79 -17.41
CA GLU A 190 21.56 10.14 -17.99
C GLU A 190 22.82 10.95 -17.64
N TYR A 191 23.30 10.88 -16.40
CA TYR A 191 24.53 11.54 -15.97
C TYR A 191 25.76 11.00 -16.72
N SER A 192 25.85 9.67 -16.89
CA SER A 192 26.94 9.03 -17.64
C SER A 192 26.92 9.40 -19.12
N GLN A 193 25.74 9.55 -19.74
CA GLN A 193 25.62 9.98 -21.13
C GLN A 193 25.98 11.46 -21.30
N GLN A 194 25.64 12.30 -20.31
CA GLN A 194 25.98 13.72 -20.32
C GLN A 194 27.50 13.92 -20.17
N THR A 195 28.14 13.24 -19.22
CA THR A 195 29.60 13.31 -19.04
C THR A 195 30.36 12.86 -20.28
N VAL A 196 29.97 11.73 -20.89
CA VAL A 196 30.59 11.29 -22.16
C VAL A 196 30.42 12.34 -23.27
N LYS A 197 29.29 13.04 -23.31
CA LYS A 197 29.06 14.09 -24.30
C LYS A 197 29.93 15.32 -24.03
N ASP A 198 30.03 15.74 -22.77
CA ASP A 198 30.85 16.87 -22.34
C ASP A 198 32.35 16.60 -22.58
N ASP A 199 32.81 15.36 -22.34
CA ASP A 199 34.17 14.92 -22.64
C ASP A 199 34.46 15.00 -24.16
N ILE A 200 33.55 14.48 -25.01
CA ILE A 200 33.69 14.54 -26.48
C ILE A 200 33.71 15.98 -26.99
N ASP A 201 32.85 16.85 -26.45
CA ASP A 201 32.79 18.25 -26.86
C ASP A 201 34.06 19.01 -26.41
N SER A 202 34.63 18.66 -25.24
CA SER A 202 35.91 19.20 -24.78
C SER A 202 37.09 18.77 -25.67
N ASP A 203 37.20 17.47 -25.99
CA ASP A 203 38.24 16.94 -26.88
C ASP A 203 38.19 17.58 -28.28
N ARG A 204 36.99 17.88 -28.78
CA ARG A 204 36.80 18.61 -30.05
C ARG A 204 37.22 20.07 -29.97
N LEU A 205 37.00 20.72 -28.83
CA LEU A 205 37.46 22.10 -28.59
C LEU A 205 38.99 22.16 -28.59
N PHE A 206 39.66 21.25 -27.88
CA PHE A 206 41.13 21.18 -27.86
C PHE A 206 41.71 20.81 -29.23
N ALA A 207 41.11 19.86 -29.96
CA ALA A 207 41.55 19.53 -31.32
C ALA A 207 41.36 20.69 -32.32
N GLY A 208 40.32 21.52 -32.13
CA GLY A 208 40.08 22.73 -32.92
C GLY A 208 41.00 23.90 -32.53
N GLU A 209 41.46 23.97 -31.28
CA GLU A 209 42.48 24.93 -30.83
C GLU A 209 43.86 24.56 -31.37
N ASP A 210 44.25 23.28 -31.40
CA ASP A 210 45.53 22.83 -31.98
C ASP A 210 45.61 23.12 -33.50
N GLU A 211 44.51 22.98 -34.24
CA GLU A 211 44.45 23.35 -35.67
C GLU A 211 44.57 24.86 -35.92
N ASN A 212 44.15 25.70 -34.97
CA ASN A 212 44.31 27.15 -35.04
C ASN A 212 45.68 27.61 -34.52
N PHE A 213 46.22 26.96 -33.49
CA PHE A 213 47.56 27.22 -32.96
C PHE A 213 48.65 26.87 -33.99
N ALA A 214 48.50 25.76 -34.72
CA ALA A 214 49.40 25.40 -35.82
C ALA A 214 49.35 26.39 -37.01
N LYS A 215 48.25 27.15 -37.16
CA LYS A 215 48.12 28.23 -38.15
C LYS A 215 48.67 29.56 -37.64
N ASP A 216 48.53 29.85 -36.35
CA ASP A 216 49.02 31.09 -35.73
C ASP A 216 50.54 31.06 -35.47
N GLU A 217 51.12 29.89 -35.19
CA GLU A 217 52.58 29.73 -35.03
C GLU A 217 53.34 29.91 -36.36
N GLN A 218 52.70 29.68 -37.51
CA GLN A 218 53.23 30.09 -38.82
C GLN A 218 53.13 31.61 -39.07
N SER A 219 52.37 32.36 -38.26
CA SER A 219 52.19 33.81 -38.40
C SER A 219 52.99 34.65 -37.38
N LEU A 220 53.47 34.04 -36.29
CA LEU A 220 54.15 34.74 -35.18
C LEU A 220 55.69 34.68 -35.22
N GLY A 221 56.28 34.45 -36.39
CA GLY A 221 57.69 34.73 -36.66
C GLY A 221 58.00 36.24 -36.74
N ASN A 222 57.55 37.05 -35.78
CA ASN A 222 58.03 38.41 -35.52
C ASN A 222 57.27 39.04 -34.35
N ILE A 223 58.02 39.50 -33.33
CA ILE A 223 57.88 40.78 -32.59
C ILE A 223 58.27 40.58 -31.11
N ASN A 224 59.35 41.27 -30.73
CA ASN A 224 59.81 41.50 -29.37
C ASN A 224 58.94 42.58 -28.67
N GLY A 225 58.74 42.44 -27.36
CA GLY A 225 58.55 43.57 -26.42
C GLY A 225 57.26 43.56 -25.59
N TYR A 226 57.41 44.03 -24.34
CA TYR A 226 56.39 44.33 -23.31
C TYR A 226 56.16 43.29 -22.20
N GLU A 227 57.18 43.07 -21.37
CA GLU A 227 56.99 42.80 -19.93
C GLU A 227 56.83 44.13 -19.18
N GLY A 228 55.78 44.26 -18.36
CA GLY A 228 55.64 45.39 -17.43
C GLY A 228 54.27 46.08 -17.44
N SER A 229 53.21 45.40 -16.98
CA SER A 229 51.94 46.09 -16.62
C SER A 229 51.03 45.30 -15.67
N PHE A 230 51.39 44.08 -15.25
CA PHE A 230 50.47 43.23 -14.46
C PHE A 230 50.62 43.39 -12.93
N HIS A 231 51.73 43.93 -12.43
CA HIS A 231 52.00 43.95 -10.98
C HIS A 231 51.27 45.04 -10.18
N GLU A 232 50.72 46.08 -10.80
CA GLU A 232 50.13 47.23 -10.08
C GLU A 232 48.60 47.06 -9.84
N LYS A 233 47.96 46.13 -10.54
CA LYS A 233 46.51 45.86 -10.40
C LYS A 233 46.16 44.88 -9.26
N GLU A 234 47.07 43.96 -8.92
CA GLU A 234 46.82 42.98 -7.85
C GLU A 234 46.97 43.57 -6.43
N GLU A 235 47.90 44.50 -6.21
CA GLU A 235 48.12 45.08 -4.87
C GLU A 235 46.96 45.97 -4.39
N ASN A 236 46.22 46.60 -5.30
CA ASN A 236 45.09 47.46 -4.95
C ASN A 236 43.80 46.69 -4.62
N LEU A 237 43.68 45.44 -5.07
CA LEU A 237 42.52 44.60 -4.77
C LEU A 237 42.61 43.95 -3.38
N LEU A 238 43.81 43.59 -2.93
CA LEU A 238 44.04 42.97 -1.62
C LEU A 238 43.88 43.96 -0.45
N LYS A 239 44.28 45.23 -0.63
CA LYS A 239 44.12 46.26 0.41
C LYS A 239 42.66 46.60 0.71
N ASN A 240 41.80 46.60 -0.31
CA ASN A 240 40.38 46.92 -0.13
C ASN A 240 39.59 45.79 0.56
N SER A 241 40.03 44.54 0.45
CA SER A 241 39.37 43.40 1.13
C SER A 241 39.68 43.29 2.62
N GLU A 242 40.84 43.79 3.07
CA GLU A 242 41.24 43.72 4.49
C GLU A 242 40.55 44.80 5.35
N GLU A 243 40.19 45.95 4.77
CA GLU A 243 39.46 47.00 5.50
C GLU A 243 37.98 46.65 5.72
N SER A 244 37.33 45.93 4.80
CA SER A 244 35.93 45.50 4.95
C SER A 244 35.72 44.47 6.06
N LEU A 245 36.71 43.59 6.29
CA LEU A 245 36.61 42.53 7.30
C LEU A 245 36.77 43.05 8.75
N LYS A 246 37.49 44.16 8.95
CA LYS A 246 37.66 44.76 10.28
C LYS A 246 36.42 45.52 10.77
N SER A 247 35.58 46.03 9.86
CA SER A 247 34.35 46.76 10.24
C SER A 247 33.19 45.86 10.67
N GLU A 248 33.13 44.61 10.17
CA GLU A 248 32.08 43.65 10.58
C GLU A 248 32.33 43.05 11.96
N ASP A 249 33.59 42.83 12.35
CA ASP A 249 33.95 42.24 13.64
C ASP A 249 33.74 43.19 14.84
N GLU A 250 33.78 44.51 14.63
CA GLU A 250 33.47 45.50 15.70
C GLU A 250 31.97 45.65 15.97
N GLN A 251 31.10 45.40 14.98
CA GLN A 251 29.64 45.45 15.17
C GLN A 251 29.09 44.23 15.92
N ASN A 252 29.71 43.04 15.77
CA ASN A 252 29.25 41.82 16.42
C ASN A 252 29.63 41.66 17.90
N LYS A 253 30.41 42.59 18.49
CA LYS A 253 30.80 42.57 19.92
C LYS A 253 29.93 43.43 20.85
N LYS A 254 28.84 44.02 20.37
CA LYS A 254 27.95 44.92 21.16
C LYS A 254 26.51 44.43 21.34
N ILE A 255 26.22 43.13 21.16
CA ILE A 255 24.93 42.50 21.49
C ILE A 255 25.13 41.44 22.56
#